data_AF-C9RAA1-F1
#
_entry.id   AF-C9RAA1-F1
#
_cell.length_a   1.000
_cell.length_b   1.000
_cell.length_c   1.000
_cell.angle_alpha   90.00
_cell.angle_beta   90.00
_cell.angle_gamma   90.00
#
_symmetry.space_group_name_H-M   'P 1'
#
loop_
_entity.id
_entity.type
_entity.pdbx_description
1 polymer ?
#
loop_
_entity_poly.entity_id
_entity_poly.type
_entity_poly.pdbx_seq_one_letter_code
_entity_poly.pdbx_strand_id
1 'polypeptide(L)'
;MKYFLVQILPYFTVALFLGGIVWRIWRWMIARIVHNITLSPFPSNWVAAILWILWQMVAFWNVLKFDPWLWVGAWPMHVALFSILGGHVLGIYTLGTQFHLLFPWLVTEAQSERASEFLGTFFGIIFFVALLYLLIRRLTLTRMKVISSTSDYLHLLLLLAISGVGNYMRLVEGAGITYAEAKTFLAGLFTFNPQPFPDNWFFFTHFLLVQILMIVFPFSKLMHSFGIMWERWIVNRPYKEAPIGLPGVKLRLD
;
A
#
# COMPACT_ATOMS: atom_id res chain seq x y z
N MET A 1 4.81 -30.63 2.98
CA MET A 1 3.99 -29.47 2.54
C MET A 1 4.39 -28.16 3.24
N LYS A 2 4.42 -28.07 4.59
CA LYS A 2 4.80 -26.86 5.34
C LYS A 2 6.16 -26.27 4.93
N TYR A 3 7.19 -27.11 4.78
CA TYR A 3 8.52 -26.68 4.33
C TYR A 3 8.48 -25.94 2.98
N PHE A 4 7.78 -26.48 1.98
CA PHE A 4 7.65 -25.84 0.67
C PHE A 4 6.99 -24.46 0.77
N LEU A 5 5.87 -24.35 1.49
CA LEU A 5 5.09 -23.10 1.59
C LEU A 5 5.83 -21.98 2.32
N VAL A 6 6.79 -22.32 3.16
CA VAL A 6 7.45 -21.38 4.06
C VAL A 6 8.87 -21.07 3.65
N GLN A 7 9.59 -22.05 3.10
CA GLN A 7 11.01 -21.90 2.76
C GLN A 7 11.25 -21.75 1.26
N ILE A 8 10.38 -22.32 0.41
CA ILE A 8 10.59 -22.34 -1.04
C ILE A 8 9.66 -21.33 -1.73
N LEU A 9 8.37 -21.37 -1.42
CA LEU A 9 7.35 -20.51 -2.00
C LEU A 9 7.65 -19.01 -1.87
N PRO A 10 8.28 -18.49 -0.80
CA PRO A 10 8.59 -17.06 -0.72
C PRO A 10 9.51 -16.57 -1.84
N TYR A 11 10.45 -17.41 -2.29
CA TYR A 11 11.33 -17.05 -3.40
C TYR A 11 10.56 -16.90 -4.72
N PHE A 12 9.66 -17.84 -5.01
CA PHE A 12 8.75 -17.74 -6.16
C PHE A 12 7.81 -16.53 -6.03
N THR A 13 7.28 -16.31 -4.83
CA THR A 13 6.40 -15.18 -4.51
C THR A 13 7.08 -13.84 -4.81
N VAL A 14 8.31 -13.64 -4.31
CA VAL A 14 9.08 -12.42 -4.53
C VAL A 14 9.42 -12.26 -6.02
N ALA A 15 9.82 -13.32 -6.70
CA ALA A 15 10.11 -13.28 -8.13
C ALA A 15 8.89 -12.89 -8.97
N LEU A 16 7.71 -13.47 -8.69
CA LEU A 16 6.46 -13.12 -9.36
C LEU A 16 6.01 -11.69 -9.03
N PHE A 17 6.12 -11.28 -7.78
CA PHE A 17 5.75 -9.93 -7.34
C PHE A 17 6.60 -8.87 -8.02
N LEU A 18 7.92 -8.96 -7.89
CA LEU A 18 8.85 -7.98 -8.46
C LEU A 18 8.86 -8.04 -9.99
N GLY A 19 8.95 -9.24 -10.58
CA GLY A 19 8.93 -9.42 -12.03
C GLY A 19 7.63 -8.94 -12.65
N GLY A 20 6.50 -9.21 -12.01
CA GLY A 20 5.18 -8.75 -12.45
C GLY A 20 5.02 -7.23 -12.36
N ILE A 21 5.51 -6.61 -11.28
CA ILE A 21 5.52 -5.14 -11.13
C ILE A 21 6.36 -4.52 -12.25
N VAL A 22 7.61 -4.98 -12.41
CA VAL A 22 8.54 -4.47 -13.44
C VAL A 22 7.92 -4.61 -14.82
N TRP A 23 7.40 -5.80 -15.16
CA TRP A 23 6.76 -6.03 -16.45
C TRP A 23 5.58 -5.09 -16.69
N ARG A 24 4.75 -4.86 -15.67
CA ARG A 24 3.57 -4.00 -15.82
C ARG A 24 3.92 -2.53 -15.95
N ILE A 25 4.88 -2.04 -15.18
CA ILE A 25 5.42 -0.68 -15.31
C ILE A 25 6.07 -0.50 -16.68
N TRP A 26 6.89 -1.46 -17.12
CA TRP A 26 7.55 -1.44 -18.42
C TRP A 26 6.55 -1.31 -19.58
N ARG A 27 5.44 -2.08 -19.55
CA ARG A 27 4.37 -1.94 -20.54
C ARG A 27 3.72 -0.56 -20.54
N TRP A 28 3.53 0.06 -19.37
CA TRP A 28 3.00 1.42 -19.29
C TRP A 28 3.96 2.47 -19.84
N MET A 29 5.26 2.28 -19.65
CA MET A 29 6.30 3.20 -20.11
C MET A 29 6.52 3.15 -21.62
N ILE A 30 6.39 1.97 -22.24
CA ILE A 30 6.54 1.82 -23.70
C ILE A 30 5.32 2.33 -24.48
N ALA A 31 4.16 2.41 -23.83
CA ALA A 31 2.94 2.89 -24.46
C ALA A 31 3.13 4.33 -25.00
N ARG A 32 2.99 4.50 -26.31
CA ARG A 32 3.15 5.82 -26.95
C ARG A 32 1.93 6.70 -26.65
N ILE A 33 2.16 7.83 -26.01
CA ILE A 33 1.14 8.85 -25.76
C ILE A 33 1.21 9.86 -26.90
N VAL A 34 0.24 9.79 -27.81
CA VAL A 34 0.23 10.58 -29.05
C VAL A 34 -0.24 12.03 -28.82
N HIS A 35 -0.93 12.31 -27.72
CA HIS A 35 -1.56 13.62 -27.47
C HIS A 35 -1.35 14.10 -26.04
N ASN A 36 -1.37 15.42 -25.86
CA ASN A 36 -1.28 16.04 -24.54
C ASN A 36 -2.62 15.93 -23.82
N ILE A 37 -2.65 15.19 -22.73
CA ILE A 37 -3.82 15.08 -21.85
C ILE A 37 -3.57 16.02 -20.69
N THR A 38 -4.03 17.27 -20.78
CA THR A 38 -4.00 18.20 -19.65
C THR A 38 -5.37 18.25 -18.99
N LEU A 39 -5.39 18.01 -17.68
CA LEU A 39 -6.60 18.23 -16.87
C LEU A 39 -6.34 19.35 -15.88
N SER A 40 -7.39 20.08 -15.52
CA SER A 40 -7.32 21.14 -14.52
C SER A 40 -6.88 20.57 -13.16
N PRO A 41 -6.14 21.34 -12.35
CA PRO A 41 -5.51 22.63 -12.66
C PRO A 41 -4.33 22.45 -13.61
N PHE A 42 -4.12 23.45 -14.47
CA PHE A 42 -3.02 23.50 -15.44
C PHE A 42 -1.80 24.16 -14.79
N PRO A 43 -0.85 23.42 -14.19
CA PRO A 43 0.28 24.03 -13.52
C PRO A 43 1.19 24.74 -14.51
N SER A 44 1.56 25.98 -14.20
CA SER A 44 2.45 26.79 -15.04
C SER A 44 3.92 26.38 -14.94
N ASN A 45 4.32 25.69 -13.85
CA ASN A 45 5.69 25.21 -13.63
C ASN A 45 5.72 23.88 -12.86
N TRP A 46 6.88 23.23 -12.85
CA TRP A 46 7.06 21.90 -12.25
C TRP A 46 6.88 21.88 -10.73
N VAL A 47 7.20 22.98 -10.03
CA VAL A 47 7.00 23.07 -8.58
C VAL A 47 5.50 23.01 -8.27
N ALA A 48 4.70 23.81 -8.96
CA ALA A 48 3.24 23.80 -8.82
C ALA A 48 2.65 22.42 -9.19
N ALA A 49 3.16 21.78 -10.25
CA ALA A 49 2.74 20.44 -10.65
C ALA A 49 3.01 19.40 -9.55
N ILE A 50 4.24 19.35 -9.02
CA ILE A 50 4.64 18.38 -8.00
C ILE A 50 3.84 18.60 -6.72
N LEU A 51 3.73 19.84 -6.25
CA LEU A 51 2.94 20.16 -5.05
C LEU A 51 1.48 19.74 -5.22
N TRP A 52 0.90 19.98 -6.39
CA TRP A 52 -0.47 19.57 -6.69
C TRP A 52 -0.64 18.04 -6.71
N ILE A 53 0.30 17.32 -7.33
CA ILE A 53 0.29 15.85 -7.34
C ILE A 53 0.40 15.30 -5.92
N LEU A 54 1.35 15.80 -5.13
CA LEU A 54 1.53 15.39 -3.74
C LEU A 54 0.30 15.69 -2.90
N TRP A 55 -0.30 16.88 -3.06
CA TRP A 55 -1.54 17.24 -2.38
C TRP A 55 -2.67 16.26 -2.70
N GLN A 56 -2.86 15.91 -3.97
CA GLN A 56 -3.87 14.92 -4.36
C GLN A 56 -3.57 13.52 -3.83
N MET A 57 -2.30 13.10 -3.81
CA MET A 57 -1.89 11.79 -3.30
C MET A 57 -2.02 11.68 -1.78
N VAL A 58 -1.70 12.75 -1.03
CA VAL A 58 -1.74 12.73 0.43
C VAL A 58 -3.14 12.99 0.95
N ALA A 59 -3.83 14.02 0.43
CA ALA A 59 -5.13 14.44 0.95
C ALA A 59 -6.31 13.71 0.29
N PHE A 60 -6.09 12.98 -0.81
CA PHE A 60 -7.16 12.41 -1.65
C PHE A 60 -8.20 13.48 -2.01
N TRP A 61 -7.72 14.68 -2.36
CA TRP A 61 -8.52 15.90 -2.43
C TRP A 61 -9.81 15.77 -3.25
N ASN A 62 -9.75 15.15 -4.43
CA ASN A 62 -10.93 14.95 -5.26
C ASN A 62 -11.95 14.02 -4.60
N VAL A 63 -11.50 12.95 -3.93
CA VAL A 63 -12.39 12.04 -3.22
C VAL A 63 -13.03 12.78 -2.05
N LEU A 64 -12.26 13.57 -1.30
CA LEU A 64 -12.79 14.39 -0.21
C LEU A 64 -13.88 15.35 -0.70
N LYS A 65 -13.65 16.00 -1.85
CA LYS A 65 -14.55 16.98 -2.43
C LYS A 65 -15.83 16.38 -3.01
N PHE A 66 -15.73 15.25 -3.72
CA PHE A 66 -16.85 14.70 -4.51
C PHE A 66 -17.57 13.53 -3.82
N ASP A 67 -16.90 12.80 -2.93
CA ASP A 67 -17.45 11.65 -2.21
C ASP A 67 -16.82 11.56 -0.80
N PRO A 68 -17.16 12.50 0.11
CA PRO A 68 -16.56 12.56 1.44
C PRO A 68 -16.80 11.27 2.24
N TRP A 69 -17.87 10.53 1.96
CA TRP A 69 -18.15 9.24 2.58
C TRP A 69 -17.16 8.16 2.13
N LEU A 70 -16.81 8.12 0.84
CA LEU A 70 -15.70 7.27 0.41
C LEU A 70 -14.39 7.70 1.06
N TRP A 71 -14.15 9.01 1.19
CA TRP A 71 -12.92 9.53 1.80
C TRP A 71 -12.73 9.07 3.25
N VAL A 72 -13.79 9.11 4.07
CA VAL A 72 -13.76 8.66 5.47
C VAL A 72 -13.31 7.20 5.62
N GLY A 73 -13.62 6.34 4.64
CA GLY A 73 -13.11 4.98 4.62
C GLY A 73 -11.73 4.85 3.96
N ALA A 74 -11.58 5.45 2.79
CA ALA A 74 -10.42 5.24 1.94
C ALA A 74 -9.16 5.89 2.49
N TRP A 75 -9.25 7.10 3.05
CA TRP A 75 -8.09 7.84 3.53
C TRP A 75 -7.48 7.20 4.79
N PRO A 76 -8.23 6.93 5.88
CA PRO A 76 -7.69 6.22 7.03
C PRO A 76 -7.18 4.83 6.68
N MET A 77 -7.84 4.12 5.75
CA MET A 77 -7.36 2.82 5.27
C MET A 77 -5.95 2.92 4.67
N HIS A 78 -5.68 3.89 3.79
CA HIS A 78 -4.36 4.03 3.17
C HIS A 78 -3.31 4.52 4.18
N VAL A 79 -3.64 5.50 5.02
CA VAL A 79 -2.72 5.97 6.08
C VAL A 79 -2.33 4.81 6.99
N ALA A 80 -3.29 4.02 7.44
CA ALA A 80 -3.03 2.85 8.26
C ALA A 80 -2.23 1.78 7.51
N LEU A 81 -2.52 1.51 6.23
CA LEU A 81 -1.74 0.59 5.40
C LEU A 81 -0.27 1.00 5.32
N PHE A 82 0.01 2.27 4.99
CA PHE A 82 1.39 2.76 4.90
C PHE A 82 2.10 2.73 6.25
N SER A 83 1.41 3.08 7.34
CA SER A 83 1.95 2.98 8.70
C SER A 83 2.28 1.53 9.08
N ILE A 84 1.40 0.57 8.77
CA ILE A 84 1.61 -0.86 9.02
C ILE A 84 2.78 -1.38 8.19
N LEU A 85 2.86 -1.04 6.90
CA LEU A 85 3.99 -1.41 6.05
C LEU A 85 5.31 -0.84 6.58
N GLY A 86 5.31 0.43 7.00
CA GLY A 86 6.45 1.07 7.65
C GLY A 86 6.86 0.33 8.94
N GLY A 87 5.89 -0.06 9.78
CA GLY A 87 6.13 -0.86 10.98
C GLY A 87 6.64 -2.27 10.69
N HIS A 88 6.19 -2.91 9.61
CA HIS A 88 6.70 -4.22 9.19
C HIS A 88 8.15 -4.13 8.71
N VAL A 89 8.51 -3.08 7.97
CA VAL A 89 9.87 -2.91 7.47
C VAL A 89 10.79 -2.44 8.60
N LEU A 90 10.51 -1.26 9.16
CA LEU A 90 11.39 -0.63 10.14
C LEU A 90 11.28 -1.31 11.50
N GLY A 91 10.05 -1.47 12.02
CA GLY A 91 9.82 -2.04 13.35
C GLY A 91 10.38 -3.46 13.51
N ILE A 92 10.20 -4.35 12.52
CA ILE A 92 10.80 -5.69 12.59
C ILE A 92 12.34 -5.61 12.45
N TYR A 93 12.85 -4.82 11.50
CA TYR A 93 14.28 -4.71 11.27
C TYR A 93 15.03 -4.14 12.49
N THR A 94 14.48 -3.12 13.14
CA THR A 94 15.06 -2.47 14.33
C THR A 94 14.53 -3.05 15.64
N LEU A 95 13.80 -4.17 15.63
CA LEU A 95 13.25 -4.77 16.85
C LEU A 95 12.38 -3.81 17.69
N GLY A 96 11.67 -2.87 17.06
CA GLY A 96 10.84 -1.87 17.74
C GLY A 96 11.60 -0.65 18.28
N THR A 97 12.91 -0.55 18.07
CA THR A 97 13.72 0.58 18.59
C THR A 97 13.91 1.74 17.60
N GLN A 98 13.13 1.80 16.50
CA GLN A 98 13.35 2.81 15.44
C GLN A 98 13.25 4.26 15.92
N PHE A 99 12.43 4.57 16.91
CA PHE A 99 12.31 5.94 17.43
C PHE A 99 13.50 6.32 18.29
N HIS A 100 14.04 5.38 19.07
CA HIS A 100 15.27 5.57 19.80
C HIS A 100 16.45 5.78 18.84
N LEU A 101 16.55 4.99 17.77
CA LEU A 101 17.61 5.15 16.77
C LEU A 101 17.57 6.51 16.06
N LEU A 102 16.37 7.07 15.83
CA LEU A 102 16.22 8.40 15.20
C LEU A 102 16.45 9.55 16.20
N PHE A 103 16.02 9.37 17.45
CA PHE A 103 16.06 10.41 18.48
C PHE A 103 16.58 9.86 19.82
N PRO A 104 17.87 9.46 19.89
CA PRO A 104 18.41 8.74 21.04
C PRO A 104 18.45 9.57 22.33
N TRP A 105 18.50 10.90 22.18
CA TRP A 105 18.48 11.87 23.28
C TRP A 105 17.07 12.17 23.82
N LEU A 106 16.01 11.78 23.10
CA LEU A 106 14.63 12.11 23.45
C LEU A 106 13.80 10.89 23.87
N VAL A 107 14.08 9.73 23.27
CA VAL A 107 13.26 8.52 23.42
C VAL A 107 14.16 7.38 23.88
N THR A 108 13.81 6.70 24.97
CA THR A 108 14.54 5.49 25.40
C THR A 108 14.13 4.26 24.58
N GLU A 109 14.95 3.21 24.58
CA GLU A 109 14.64 1.95 23.88
C GLU A 109 13.26 1.38 24.28
N ALA A 110 13.00 1.29 25.58
CA ALA A 110 11.72 0.81 26.11
C ALA A 110 10.53 1.70 25.71
N GLN A 111 10.73 3.01 25.59
CA GLN A 111 9.68 3.91 25.08
C GLN A 111 9.44 3.68 23.58
N SER A 112 10.50 3.47 22.80
CA SER A 112 10.39 3.16 21.38
C SER A 112 9.66 1.84 21.13
N GLU A 113 9.96 0.79 21.89
CA GLU A 113 9.31 -0.51 21.77
C GLU A 113 7.80 -0.40 22.04
N ARG A 114 7.43 0.23 23.18
CA ARG A 114 6.02 0.48 23.52
C ARG A 114 5.31 1.31 22.46
N ALA A 115 5.96 2.35 21.93
CA ALA A 115 5.39 3.17 20.85
C ALA A 115 5.18 2.34 19.58
N SER A 116 6.14 1.48 19.24
CA SER A 116 6.05 0.59 18.06
C SER A 116 4.92 -0.42 18.19
N GLU A 117 4.78 -1.03 19.36
CA GLU A 117 3.68 -1.94 19.67
C GLU A 117 2.33 -1.23 19.59
N PHE A 118 2.21 -0.08 20.27
CA PHE A 118 1.00 0.72 20.26
C PHE A 118 0.60 1.15 18.85
N LEU A 119 1.52 1.73 18.08
CA LEU A 119 1.24 2.20 16.72
C LEU A 119 0.89 1.04 15.79
N GLY A 120 1.59 -0.09 15.91
CA GLY A 120 1.29 -1.30 15.15
C GLY A 120 -0.14 -1.81 15.40
N THR A 121 -0.54 -1.88 16.66
CA THR A 121 -1.90 -2.30 17.06
C THR A 121 -2.95 -1.26 16.65
N PHE A 122 -2.70 0.02 16.91
CA PHE A 122 -3.62 1.12 16.62
C PHE A 122 -3.93 1.23 15.13
N PHE A 123 -2.90 1.30 14.28
CA PHE A 123 -3.11 1.34 12.83
C PHE A 123 -3.66 0.02 12.30
N GLY A 124 -3.29 -1.13 12.88
CA GLY A 124 -3.89 -2.42 12.57
C GLY A 124 -5.41 -2.44 12.73
N ILE A 125 -5.92 -1.89 13.84
CA ILE A 125 -7.36 -1.78 14.11
C ILE A 125 -8.02 -0.80 13.14
N ILE A 126 -7.43 0.38 12.92
CA ILE A 126 -7.96 1.37 11.96
C ILE A 126 -8.07 0.75 10.57
N PHE A 127 -7.03 0.05 10.12
CA PHE A 127 -7.00 -0.58 8.81
C PHE A 127 -8.14 -1.60 8.67
N PHE A 128 -8.32 -2.47 9.67
CA PHE A 128 -9.39 -3.48 9.66
C PHE A 128 -10.79 -2.85 9.62
N VAL A 129 -11.05 -1.87 10.50
CA VAL A 129 -12.34 -1.17 10.57
C VAL A 129 -12.64 -0.42 9.28
N ALA A 130 -11.64 0.28 8.72
CA ALA A 130 -11.80 0.99 7.46
C ALA A 130 -12.07 0.05 6.28
N LEU A 131 -11.44 -1.13 6.24
CA LEU A 131 -11.73 -2.16 5.24
C LEU A 131 -13.16 -2.71 5.40
N LEU A 132 -13.62 -2.97 6.62
CA LEU A 132 -15.00 -3.39 6.88
C LEU A 132 -16.00 -2.33 6.39
N TYR A 133 -15.75 -1.05 6.70
CA TYR A 133 -16.57 0.05 6.21
C TYR A 133 -16.62 0.07 4.67
N LEU A 134 -15.48 -0.04 4.00
CA LEU A 134 -15.40 -0.04 2.53
C LEU A 134 -16.11 -1.26 1.91
N LEU A 135 -16.02 -2.42 2.54
CA LEU A 135 -16.74 -3.63 2.11
C LEU A 135 -18.25 -3.45 2.28
N ILE A 136 -18.71 -2.99 3.45
CA ILE A 136 -20.13 -2.73 3.72
C ILE A 136 -20.67 -1.72 2.70
N ARG A 137 -19.98 -0.60 2.49
CA ARG A 137 -20.34 0.43 1.51
C ARG A 137 -20.48 -0.16 0.09
N ARG A 138 -19.59 -1.08 -0.29
CA ARG A 138 -19.63 -1.75 -1.59
C ARG A 138 -20.80 -2.73 -1.72
N LEU A 139 -21.21 -3.37 -0.63
CA LEU A 139 -22.33 -4.32 -0.59
C LEU A 139 -23.69 -3.63 -0.47
N THR A 140 -23.79 -2.47 0.16
CA THR A 140 -25.06 -1.79 0.42
C THR A 140 -25.45 -0.85 -0.72
N LEU A 141 -24.51 -0.05 -1.24
CA LEU A 141 -24.81 0.95 -2.27
C LEU A 141 -25.01 0.32 -3.67
N THR A 142 -26.21 0.47 -4.24
CA THR A 142 -26.54 -0.04 -5.59
C THR A 142 -25.58 0.46 -6.66
N ARG A 143 -25.23 1.75 -6.63
CA ARG A 143 -24.26 2.35 -7.56
C ARG A 143 -22.91 1.64 -7.51
N MET A 144 -22.45 1.26 -6.31
CA MET A 144 -21.17 0.58 -6.14
C MET A 144 -21.23 -0.88 -6.59
N LYS A 145 -22.34 -1.58 -6.34
CA LYS A 145 -22.54 -2.95 -6.80
C LYS A 145 -22.49 -3.05 -8.33
N VAL A 146 -23.11 -2.11 -9.04
CA VAL A 146 -23.15 -2.09 -10.52
C VAL A 146 -21.77 -1.94 -11.14
N ILE A 147 -20.88 -1.14 -10.53
CA ILE A 147 -19.53 -0.89 -11.07
C ILE A 147 -18.46 -1.84 -10.49
N SER A 148 -18.84 -2.72 -9.55
CA SER A 148 -17.89 -3.62 -8.89
C SER A 148 -17.74 -4.91 -9.68
N SER A 149 -16.49 -5.34 -9.80
CA SER A 149 -16.12 -6.68 -10.28
C SER A 149 -15.93 -7.63 -9.10
N THR A 150 -16.03 -8.94 -9.32
CA THR A 150 -15.74 -9.97 -8.29
C THR A 150 -14.38 -9.76 -7.65
N SER A 151 -13.38 -9.35 -8.46
CA SER A 151 -12.03 -9.08 -7.95
C SER A 151 -12.03 -8.02 -6.85
N ASP A 152 -12.89 -6.99 -6.90
CA ASP A 152 -12.91 -5.93 -5.88
C ASP A 152 -13.28 -6.46 -4.49
N TYR A 153 -14.20 -7.43 -4.44
CA TYR A 153 -14.59 -8.09 -3.20
C TYR A 153 -13.50 -9.03 -2.69
N LEU A 154 -12.89 -9.81 -3.58
CA LEU A 154 -11.84 -10.76 -3.22
C LEU A 154 -10.60 -10.05 -2.63
N HIS A 155 -10.19 -8.92 -3.19
CA HIS A 155 -9.08 -8.14 -2.62
C HIS A 155 -9.41 -7.58 -1.24
N LEU A 156 -10.62 -7.04 -1.04
CA LEU A 156 -11.04 -6.53 0.26
C LEU A 156 -11.11 -7.66 1.31
N LEU A 157 -11.64 -8.81 0.94
CA LEU A 157 -11.70 -9.98 1.82
C LEU A 157 -10.30 -10.52 2.15
N LEU A 158 -9.38 -10.55 1.18
CA LEU A 158 -7.99 -10.93 1.41
C LEU A 158 -7.31 -9.98 2.39
N LEU A 159 -7.44 -8.66 2.21
CA LEU A 159 -6.86 -7.68 3.11
C LEU A 159 -7.50 -7.73 4.51
N LEU A 160 -8.81 -7.98 4.60
CA LEU A 160 -9.50 -8.21 5.88
C LEU A 160 -8.98 -9.46 6.58
N ALA A 161 -8.74 -10.56 5.86
CA ALA A 161 -8.18 -11.77 6.43
C ALA A 161 -6.75 -11.54 6.95
N ILE A 162 -5.89 -10.89 6.15
CA ILE A 162 -4.51 -10.55 6.54
C ILE A 162 -4.51 -9.68 7.80
N SER A 163 -5.29 -8.60 7.78
CA SER A 163 -5.38 -7.66 8.89
C SER A 163 -6.03 -8.29 10.12
N GLY A 164 -7.06 -9.12 9.94
CA GLY A 164 -7.73 -9.83 11.02
C GLY A 164 -6.80 -10.77 11.76
N VAL A 165 -6.05 -11.61 11.03
CA VAL A 165 -5.04 -12.50 11.63
C VAL A 165 -3.90 -11.69 12.27
N GLY A 166 -3.43 -10.62 11.61
CA GLY A 166 -2.38 -9.75 12.17
C GLY A 166 -2.79 -9.04 13.46
N ASN A 167 -4.02 -8.54 13.53
CA ASN A 167 -4.58 -7.96 14.76
C ASN A 167 -4.78 -9.00 15.84
N TYR A 168 -5.25 -10.21 15.48
CA TYR A 168 -5.40 -11.31 16.43
C TYR A 168 -4.06 -11.66 17.10
N MET A 169 -2.98 -11.76 16.32
CA MET A 169 -1.63 -12.00 16.84
C MET A 169 -1.12 -10.91 17.79
N ARG A 170 -1.62 -9.67 17.66
CA ARG A 170 -1.24 -8.54 18.54
C ARG A 170 -2.12 -8.40 19.78
N LEU A 171 -3.39 -8.76 19.67
CA LEU A 171 -4.38 -8.52 20.72
C LEU A 171 -4.58 -9.71 21.65
N VAL A 172 -4.28 -10.94 21.19
CA VAL A 172 -4.48 -12.16 21.97
C VAL A 172 -3.14 -12.64 22.51
N GLU A 173 -3.06 -12.72 23.84
CA GLU A 173 -1.90 -13.25 24.54
C GLU A 173 -1.58 -14.68 24.07
N GLY A 174 -0.30 -14.92 23.75
CA GLY A 174 0.17 -16.22 23.26
C GLY A 174 -0.12 -16.50 21.77
N ALA A 175 -0.89 -15.67 21.07
CA ALA A 175 -1.15 -15.85 19.63
C ALA A 175 -0.05 -15.26 18.74
N GLY A 176 0.73 -14.31 19.26
CA GLY A 176 1.76 -13.58 18.51
C GLY A 176 3.13 -14.27 18.45
N ILE A 177 4.06 -13.60 17.77
CA ILE A 177 5.49 -13.92 17.77
C ILE A 177 6.29 -12.66 18.13
N THR A 178 7.53 -12.84 18.56
CA THR A 178 8.41 -11.71 18.87
C THR A 178 8.99 -11.07 17.60
N TYR A 179 9.39 -9.80 17.70
CA TYR A 179 10.11 -9.13 16.60
C TYR A 179 11.42 -9.85 16.24
N ALA A 180 12.11 -10.43 17.23
CA ALA A 180 13.37 -11.14 17.02
C ALA A 180 13.18 -12.42 16.18
N GLU A 181 12.13 -13.20 16.46
CA GLU A 181 11.78 -14.39 15.67
C GLU A 181 11.39 -14.01 14.25
N ALA A 182 10.52 -13.00 14.08
CA ALA A 182 10.10 -12.50 12.77
C ALA A 182 11.31 -12.01 11.96
N LYS A 183 12.19 -11.22 12.57
CA LYS A 183 13.39 -10.67 11.94
C LYS A 183 14.34 -11.79 11.50
N THR A 184 14.63 -12.74 12.40
CA THR A 184 15.57 -13.84 12.13
C THR A 184 15.09 -14.69 10.95
N PHE A 185 13.80 -15.03 10.92
CA PHE A 185 13.20 -15.77 9.82
C PHE A 185 13.24 -14.99 8.50
N LEU A 186 12.76 -13.74 8.48
CA LEU A 186 12.72 -12.93 7.26
C LEU A 186 14.13 -12.61 6.74
N ALA A 187 15.08 -12.28 7.62
CA ALA A 187 16.47 -12.05 7.24
C ALA A 187 17.11 -13.30 6.63
N GLY A 188 16.81 -14.48 7.17
CA GLY A 188 17.23 -15.76 6.58
C GLY A 188 16.76 -15.94 5.13
N LEU A 189 15.50 -15.59 4.84
CA LEU A 189 14.98 -15.64 3.47
C LEU A 189 15.74 -14.67 2.55
N PHE A 190 15.97 -13.42 2.97
CA PHE A 190 16.66 -12.40 2.17
C PHE A 190 18.15 -12.70 1.95
N THR A 191 18.80 -13.36 2.90
CA THR A 191 20.22 -13.74 2.83
C THR A 191 20.43 -15.11 2.19
N PHE A 192 19.38 -15.73 1.65
CA PHE A 192 19.42 -17.09 1.11
C PHE A 192 19.98 -18.13 2.09
N ASN A 193 19.77 -17.89 3.40
CA ASN A 193 20.12 -18.79 4.48
C ASN A 193 18.86 -19.09 5.33
N PRO A 194 17.94 -19.92 4.82
CA PRO A 194 16.61 -20.09 5.41
C PRO A 194 16.71 -20.58 6.86
N GLN A 195 16.16 -19.80 7.78
CA GLN A 195 16.12 -20.14 9.20
C GLN A 195 14.90 -20.99 9.54
N PRO A 196 14.91 -21.76 10.65
CA PRO A 196 13.73 -22.48 11.12
C PRO A 196 12.52 -21.54 11.23
N PHE A 197 11.37 -22.01 10.75
CA PHE A 197 10.13 -21.24 10.84
C PHE A 197 9.63 -21.21 12.29
N PRO A 198 9.23 -20.05 12.83
CA PRO A 198 8.62 -19.95 14.16
C PRO A 198 7.39 -20.85 14.26
N ASP A 199 7.29 -21.71 15.28
CA ASP A 199 6.17 -22.65 15.38
C ASP A 199 4.90 -21.97 15.90
N ASN A 200 4.31 -21.11 15.07
CA ASN A 200 3.10 -20.37 15.35
C ASN A 200 2.15 -20.46 14.16
N TRP A 201 0.95 -20.99 14.41
CA TRP A 201 -0.06 -21.21 13.37
C TRP A 201 -0.65 -19.91 12.81
N PHE A 202 -0.81 -18.88 13.65
CA PHE A 202 -1.32 -17.58 13.22
C PHE A 202 -0.29 -16.86 12.34
N PHE A 203 0.99 -16.91 12.71
CA PHE A 203 2.08 -16.39 11.87
C PHE A 203 2.15 -17.11 10.54
N PHE A 204 2.02 -18.44 10.51
CA PHE A 204 1.95 -19.22 9.27
C PHE A 204 0.81 -18.77 8.38
N THR A 205 -0.39 -18.60 8.96
CA THR A 205 -1.58 -18.18 8.23
C THR A 205 -1.42 -16.76 7.68
N HIS A 206 -0.96 -15.83 8.51
CA HIS A 206 -0.70 -14.45 8.10
C HIS A 206 0.34 -14.39 6.98
N PHE A 207 1.46 -15.08 7.13
CA PHE A 207 2.52 -15.16 6.15
C PHE A 207 2.04 -15.74 4.81
N LEU A 208 1.25 -16.81 4.83
CA LEU A 208 0.69 -17.40 3.62
C LEU A 208 -0.30 -16.46 2.91
N LEU A 209 -1.17 -15.76 3.66
CA LEU A 209 -2.09 -14.78 3.08
C LEU A 209 -1.35 -13.61 2.44
N VAL A 210 -0.25 -13.14 3.05
CA VAL A 210 0.62 -12.11 2.47
C VAL A 210 1.32 -12.63 1.21
N GLN A 211 1.77 -13.89 1.18
CA GLN A 211 2.32 -14.48 -0.05
C GLN A 211 1.29 -14.51 -1.19
N ILE A 212 0.04 -14.88 -0.89
CA ILE A 212 -1.06 -14.83 -1.87
C ILE A 212 -1.29 -13.40 -2.36
N LEU A 213 -1.31 -12.41 -1.44
CA LEU A 213 -1.43 -11.00 -1.80
C LEU A 213 -0.32 -10.58 -2.77
N MET A 214 0.94 -10.91 -2.47
CA MET A 214 2.09 -10.59 -3.31
C MET A 214 2.00 -11.25 -4.70
N ILE A 215 1.57 -12.51 -4.80
CA ILE A 215 1.39 -13.18 -6.09
C ILE A 215 0.31 -12.49 -6.94
N VAL A 216 -0.82 -12.11 -6.32
CA VAL A 216 -1.95 -11.51 -7.03
C VAL A 216 -1.71 -10.03 -7.37
N PHE A 217 -0.95 -9.31 -6.54
CA PHE A 217 -0.72 -7.87 -6.63
C PHE A 217 -0.38 -7.37 -8.05
N PRO A 218 0.68 -7.86 -8.72
CA PRO A 218 1.10 -7.32 -10.02
C PRO A 218 0.06 -7.52 -11.13
N PHE A 219 -0.87 -8.45 -10.96
CA PHE A 219 -1.89 -8.81 -11.95
C PHE A 219 -3.26 -8.21 -11.63
N SER A 220 -3.38 -7.41 -10.57
CA SER A 220 -4.67 -6.91 -10.11
C SER A 220 -4.81 -5.39 -10.15
N LYS A 221 -5.90 -4.88 -9.55
CA LYS A 221 -6.13 -3.43 -9.36
C LYS A 221 -5.27 -2.82 -8.26
N LEU A 222 -4.56 -3.63 -7.47
CA LEU A 222 -3.64 -3.15 -6.44
C LEU A 222 -2.45 -2.37 -7.01
N MET A 223 -2.13 -2.60 -8.29
CA MET A 223 -1.15 -1.83 -9.05
C MET A 223 -1.49 -0.34 -9.21
N HIS A 224 -2.68 0.12 -8.78
CA HIS A 224 -3.04 1.53 -8.75
C HIS A 224 -2.03 2.38 -7.95
N SER A 225 -1.33 1.80 -6.96
CA SER A 225 -0.30 2.49 -6.18
C SER A 225 0.80 3.08 -7.07
N PHE A 226 1.20 2.36 -8.12
CA PHE A 226 2.15 2.84 -9.13
C PHE A 226 1.46 3.60 -10.26
N GLY A 227 0.26 3.16 -10.64
CA GLY A 227 -0.51 3.74 -11.73
C GLY A 227 -0.88 5.21 -11.50
N ILE A 228 -1.24 5.58 -10.28
CA ILE A 228 -1.58 6.98 -9.94
C ILE A 228 -0.39 7.91 -10.13
N MET A 229 0.82 7.48 -9.78
CA MET A 229 2.03 8.30 -9.95
C MET A 229 2.31 8.54 -11.45
N TRP A 230 2.20 7.47 -12.26
CA TRP A 230 2.42 7.56 -13.70
C TRP A 230 1.37 8.42 -14.41
N GLU A 231 0.09 8.20 -14.10
CA GLU A 231 -1.04 8.96 -14.66
C GLU A 231 -0.93 10.45 -14.32
N ARG A 232 -0.66 10.78 -13.05
CA ARG A 232 -0.52 12.18 -12.61
C ARG A 232 0.69 12.87 -13.21
N TRP A 233 1.79 12.16 -13.39
CA TRP A 233 2.96 12.69 -14.06
C TRP A 233 2.67 13.06 -15.53
N ILE A 234 1.88 12.25 -16.24
CA ILE A 234 1.47 12.53 -17.62
C ILE A 234 0.50 13.72 -17.68
N VAL A 235 -0.49 13.75 -16.79
CA VAL A 235 -1.62 14.68 -16.88
C VAL A 235 -1.29 16.08 -16.37
N ASN A 236 -0.48 16.17 -15.32
CA ASN A 236 -0.16 17.42 -14.63
C ASN A 236 1.22 17.98 -15.02
N ARG A 237 1.88 17.46 -16.07
CA ARG A 237 3.12 18.07 -16.56
C ARG A 237 2.83 19.48 -17.10
N PRO A 238 3.65 20.50 -16.78
CA PRO A 238 3.52 21.82 -17.38
C PRO A 238 3.74 21.73 -18.89
N TYR A 239 2.83 22.30 -19.67
CA TYR A 239 2.99 22.40 -21.12
C TYR A 239 3.27 23.84 -21.51
N LYS A 240 4.30 24.01 -22.34
CA LYS A 240 4.63 25.31 -22.94
C LYS A 240 4.01 25.47 -24.33
N GLU A 241 3.63 24.37 -24.98
CA GLU A 241 3.08 24.36 -26.33
C GLU A 241 1.61 23.95 -26.30
N ALA A 242 0.79 24.60 -27.13
CA ALA A 242 -0.61 24.23 -27.30
C ALA A 242 -0.72 22.78 -27.82
N PRO A 243 -1.78 22.05 -27.47
CA PRO A 243 -2.00 20.70 -28.02
C PRO A 243 -1.95 20.74 -29.54
N ILE A 244 -1.06 19.94 -30.14
CA ILE A 244 -0.98 19.77 -31.59
C ILE A 244 -2.34 19.19 -32.05
N GLY A 245 -3.11 19.99 -32.79
CA GLY A 245 -4.41 19.57 -33.32
C GLY A 245 -5.64 20.38 -32.89
N LEU A 246 -5.49 21.48 -32.12
CA LEU A 246 -6.56 22.46 -31.95
C LEU A 246 -6.29 23.71 -32.80
N PRO A 247 -6.60 23.70 -34.11
CA PRO A 247 -6.46 24.91 -34.92
C PRO A 247 -7.31 26.04 -34.33
N GLY A 248 -6.67 27.12 -33.88
CA GLY A 248 -7.34 28.39 -33.56
C GLY A 248 -7.56 28.73 -32.08
N VAL A 249 -7.20 27.89 -31.11
CA VAL A 249 -7.36 28.25 -29.69
C VAL A 249 -6.16 29.07 -29.21
N LYS A 250 -6.31 30.40 -29.15
CA LYS A 250 -5.39 31.29 -28.42
C LYS A 250 -5.66 31.14 -26.93
N LEU A 251 -4.90 30.28 -26.24
CA LEU A 251 -4.88 30.29 -24.78
C LEU A 251 -4.10 31.53 -24.33
N ARG A 252 -4.83 32.56 -23.89
CA ARG A 252 -4.27 33.66 -23.11
C ARG A 252 -4.11 33.15 -21.68
N LEU A 253 -2.87 32.93 -21.28
CA LEU A 253 -2.50 32.69 -19.89
C LEU A 253 -2.04 34.05 -19.34
N ASP A 254 -3.02 34.81 -18.87
CA ASP A 254 -2.83 36.06 -18.13
C ASP A 254 -2.85 35.74 -16.62
#